data_AF-A0A2S1LCT1-F1
#
_entry.id   AF-A0A2S1LCT1-F1
#
_cell.length_a   1.000
_cell.length_b   1.000
_cell.length_c   1.000
_cell.angle_alpha   90.00
_cell.angle_beta   90.00
_cell.angle_gamma   90.00
#
_symmetry.space_group_name_H-M   'P 1'
#
loop_
_entity.id
_entity.type
_entity.pdbx_description
1 polymer ?
#
loop_
_entity_poly.entity_id
_entity_poly.type
_entity_poly.pdbx_seq_one_letter_code
_entity_poly.pdbx_strand_id
1 'polypeptide(L)'
;MKILNFLNLVIVITVVITGILSPLIKDCGLIVFFTGLFIMPAYQLLSGLIWLTNETNNKDVTNYFKGVLGYFFLMFLFSLSHNSLINQSVIESIMMYIGVSIPILLALYFTFILNKNARR
;
A
#
# COMPACT_ATOMS: atom_id res chain seq x y z
N MET A 1 15.42 4.12 11.74
CA MET A 1 15.06 4.29 10.30
C MET A 1 15.36 3.07 9.43
N LYS A 2 16.54 2.43 9.53
CA LYS A 2 16.90 1.25 8.70
C LYS A 2 15.90 0.09 8.81
N ILE A 3 15.43 -0.21 10.02
CA ILE A 3 14.45 -1.28 10.27
C ILE A 3 13.12 -1.01 9.57
N LEU A 4 12.62 0.23 9.60
CA LEU A 4 11.35 0.59 8.96
C LEU A 4 11.42 0.45 7.43
N ASN A 5 12.55 0.84 6.83
CA ASN A 5 12.76 0.65 5.39
C ASN A 5 12.92 -0.82 5.01
N PHE A 6 13.65 -1.59 5.82
CA PHE A 6 13.83 -3.02 5.58
C PHE A 6 12.49 -3.76 5.63
N LEU A 7 11.67 -3.53 6.66
CA LEU A 7 10.35 -4.14 6.79
C LEU A 7 9.42 -3.75 5.63
N ASN A 8 9.44 -2.48 5.20
CA ASN A 8 8.64 -2.04 4.05
C ASN A 8 9.05 -2.77 2.77
N LEU A 9 10.37 -2.92 2.55
CA LEU A 9 10.91 -3.62 1.39
C LEU A 9 10.55 -5.11 1.41
N VAL A 10 10.63 -5.76 2.57
CA VAL A 10 10.21 -7.16 2.74
C VAL A 10 8.75 -7.32 2.34
N ILE A 11 7.87 -6.43 2.81
CA ILE A 11 6.44 -6.46 2.45
C ILE A 11 6.25 -6.29 0.94
N VAL A 12 6.94 -5.33 0.30
CA VAL A 12 6.88 -5.13 -1.16
C VAL A 12 7.33 -6.40 -1.90
N ILE A 13 8.46 -6.97 -1.52
CA ILE A 13 9.01 -8.17 -2.15
C ILE A 13 8.06 -9.35 -1.99
N THR A 14 7.48 -9.53 -0.80
CA THR A 14 6.49 -10.57 -0.54
C THR A 14 5.28 -10.41 -1.48
N VAL A 15 4.73 -9.21 -1.62
CA VAL A 15 3.60 -8.93 -2.53
C VAL A 15 3.97 -9.22 -3.99
N VAL A 16 5.16 -8.81 -4.42
CA VAL A 16 5.62 -9.03 -5.81
C VAL A 16 5.84 -10.52 -6.11
N ILE A 17 6.57 -11.24 -5.25
CA ILE A 17 6.85 -12.67 -5.43
C ILE A 17 5.55 -13.47 -5.43
N THR A 18 4.67 -13.22 -4.45
CA THR A 18 3.38 -13.90 -4.38
C THR A 18 2.48 -13.53 -5.56
N GLY A 19 2.60 -12.31 -6.10
CA GLY A 19 1.91 -11.85 -7.31
C GLY A 19 2.32 -12.63 -8.55
N ILE A 20 3.63 -12.82 -8.73
CA ILE A 20 4.19 -13.61 -9.83
C ILE A 20 3.80 -15.09 -9.72
N LEU A 21 3.71 -15.62 -8.50
CA LEU A 21 3.34 -17.02 -8.25
C LEU A 21 1.82 -17.26 -8.28
N SER A 22 0.98 -16.23 -8.15
CA SER A 22 -0.48 -16.34 -8.14
C SER A 22 -1.10 -17.10 -9.32
N PRO A 23 -0.61 -16.98 -10.57
CA PRO A 23 -1.13 -17.77 -11.69
C PRO A 23 -0.81 -19.28 -11.59
N LEU A 24 0.23 -19.63 -10.82
CA LEU A 24 0.72 -21.00 -10.65
C LEU A 24 0.16 -21.66 -9.39
N ILE A 25 -0.04 -20.88 -8.32
CA ILE A 25 -0.49 -21.34 -7.01
C ILE A 25 -1.64 -20.44 -6.55
N LYS A 26 -2.85 -21.01 -6.48
CA LYS A 26 -4.08 -20.26 -6.20
C LYS A 26 -4.05 -19.55 -4.83
N ASP A 27 -3.44 -20.17 -3.82
CA ASP A 27 -3.29 -19.61 -2.48
C ASP A 27 -2.41 -18.35 -2.45
N CYS A 28 -1.46 -18.22 -3.39
CA CYS A 28 -0.64 -17.02 -3.50
C CYS A 28 -1.48 -15.79 -3.90
N GLY A 29 -2.55 -15.96 -4.67
CA GLY A 29 -3.45 -14.84 -5.01
C GLY A 29 -4.14 -14.23 -3.77
N LEU A 30 -4.53 -15.07 -2.82
CA LEU A 30 -5.11 -14.63 -1.54
C LEU A 30 -4.07 -13.88 -0.69
N ILE A 31 -2.83 -14.35 -0.67
CA ILE A 31 -1.73 -13.70 0.05
C ILE A 31 -1.44 -12.31 -0.55
N VAL A 32 -1.39 -12.19 -1.87
CA VAL A 32 -1.20 -10.90 -2.57
C VAL A 32 -2.30 -9.94 -2.21
N PHE A 33 -3.55 -10.41 -2.24
CA PHE A 33 -4.71 -9.60 -1.92
C PHE A 33 -4.64 -9.09 -0.47
N PHE A 34 -4.48 -9.98 0.51
CA PHE A 34 -4.42 -9.57 1.92
C PHE A 34 -3.22 -8.68 2.23
N THR A 35 -2.05 -9.03 1.72
CA THR A 35 -0.81 -8.31 2.02
C THR A 35 -0.78 -6.95 1.33
N GLY A 36 -1.22 -6.89 0.07
CA GLY A 36 -1.25 -5.65 -0.73
C GLY A 36 -2.32 -4.66 -0.29
N LEU A 37 -3.53 -5.13 0.07
CA LEU A 37 -4.65 -4.25 0.44
C LEU A 37 -4.65 -3.83 1.91
N PHE A 38 -4.21 -4.71 2.81
CA PHE A 38 -4.38 -4.48 4.26
C PHE A 38 -3.04 -4.31 4.96
N ILE A 39 -2.15 -5.30 4.88
CA ILE A 39 -0.90 -5.32 5.68
C ILE A 39 0.01 -4.16 5.27
N MET A 40 0.22 -3.99 3.97
CA MET A 40 1.13 -3.00 3.42
C MET A 40 0.66 -1.56 3.69
N PRO A 41 -0.59 -1.17 3.38
CA PRO A 41 -1.11 0.15 3.74
C PRO A 41 -1.20 0.40 5.26
N ALA A 42 -1.52 -0.62 6.07
CA ALA A 42 -1.53 -0.48 7.53
C ALA A 42 -0.12 -0.23 8.09
N TYR A 43 0.87 -0.96 7.60
CA TYR A 43 2.28 -0.74 7.95
C TYR A 43 2.75 0.66 7.57
N GLN A 44 2.38 1.12 6.38
CA GLN A 44 2.66 2.46 5.88
C GLN A 44 2.04 3.56 6.76
N LEU A 45 0.80 3.39 7.23
CA LEU A 45 0.16 4.31 8.17
C LEU A 45 0.88 4.29 9.53
N LEU A 46 1.17 3.10 10.08
CA LEU A 46 1.80 2.99 11.39
C LEU A 46 3.21 3.61 11.40
N SER A 47 3.99 3.32 10.37
CA SER A 47 5.33 3.88 10.19
C SER A 47 5.31 5.38 9.93
N GLY A 48 4.33 5.87 9.14
CA GLY A 48 4.10 7.31 8.94
C GLY A 48 3.69 8.04 10.22
N LEU A 49 2.86 7.44 11.08
CA LEU A 49 2.46 8.00 12.37
C LEU A 49 3.64 8.13 13.34
N ILE A 50 4.43 7.06 13.49
CA ILE A 50 5.67 7.07 14.31
C ILE A 50 6.61 8.19 13.86
N TRP A 51 6.61 8.47 12.56
CA TRP A 51 7.49 9.47 11.99
C TRP A 51 6.95 10.90 12.17
N LEU A 52 5.64 11.11 12.01
CA LEU A 52 4.95 12.38 12.33
C LEU A 52 5.14 12.79 13.79
N THR A 53 5.19 11.84 14.73
CA THR A 53 5.44 12.13 16.15
C THR A 53 6.89 12.51 16.45
N ASN A 54 7.86 12.09 15.62
CA ASN A 54 9.28 12.31 15.86
C ASN A 54 9.87 13.50 15.07
N GLU A 55 9.35 13.80 13.88
CA GLU A 55 9.78 14.95 13.07
C GLU A 55 8.61 15.94 12.90
N THR A 56 8.51 16.89 13.83
CA THR A 56 7.62 18.05 13.65
C THR A 56 8.05 18.83 12.40
N ASN A 57 7.17 18.94 11.39
CA ASN A 57 7.26 19.78 10.17
C ASN A 57 7.82 19.22 8.86
N ASN A 58 7.99 17.90 8.67
CA ASN A 58 8.40 17.44 7.35
C ASN A 58 7.22 17.20 6.39
N LYS A 59 7.00 18.19 5.52
CA LYS A 59 5.90 18.27 4.53
C LYS A 59 5.81 17.05 3.61
N ASP A 60 6.94 16.41 3.30
CA ASP A 60 6.99 15.26 2.39
C ASP A 60 6.19 14.08 2.98
N VAL A 61 6.34 13.79 4.28
CA VAL A 61 5.60 12.69 4.91
C VAL A 61 4.16 13.07 5.21
N THR A 62 3.86 14.34 5.52
CA THR A 62 2.47 14.79 5.63
C THR A 62 1.72 14.59 4.31
N ASN A 63 2.35 14.91 3.17
CA ASN A 63 1.77 14.67 1.84
C ASN A 63 1.63 13.18 1.53
N TYR A 64 2.63 12.37 1.90
CA TYR A 64 2.55 10.92 1.81
C TYR A 64 1.33 10.37 2.59
N PHE A 65 1.15 10.80 3.83
CA PHE A 65 0.07 10.34 4.70
C PHE A 65 -1.31 10.67 4.13
N LYS A 66 -1.47 11.88 3.58
CA LYS A 66 -2.68 12.28 2.84
C LYS A 66 -2.93 11.37 1.62
N GLY A 67 -1.88 10.99 0.91
CA GLY A 67 -1.96 10.05 -0.22
C GLY A 67 -2.45 8.66 0.21
N VAL A 68 -1.89 8.10 1.29
CA VAL A 68 -2.31 6.79 1.83
C VAL A 68 -3.77 6.83 2.32
N LEU A 69 -4.17 7.89 3.02
CA LEU A 69 -5.57 8.09 3.43
C LEU A 69 -6.51 8.23 2.22
N GLY A 70 -6.10 8.96 1.19
CA GLY A 70 -6.85 9.09 -0.05
C GLY A 70 -7.04 7.76 -0.77
N TYR A 71 -6.02 6.91 -0.78
CA TYR A 71 -6.12 5.55 -1.31
C TYR A 71 -7.15 4.70 -0.54
N PHE A 72 -7.07 4.68 0.80
CA PHE A 72 -8.04 3.96 1.62
C PHE A 72 -9.47 4.47 1.44
N PHE A 73 -9.65 5.79 1.35
CA PHE A 73 -10.95 6.40 1.12
C PHE A 73 -11.53 5.98 -0.24
N LEU A 74 -10.71 5.98 -1.30
CA LEU A 74 -11.12 5.49 -2.61
C LEU A 74 -11.50 4.01 -2.57
N MET A 75 -10.66 3.16 -1.98
CA MET A 75 -10.95 1.72 -1.85
C MET A 75 -12.25 1.46 -1.08
N PHE A 76 -12.52 2.25 -0.03
CA PHE A 76 -13.76 2.17 0.74
C PHE A 76 -14.98 2.57 -0.10
N LEU A 77 -14.90 3.67 -0.86
CA LEU A 77 -15.96 4.09 -1.77
C LEU A 77 -16.25 3.04 -2.85
N PHE A 78 -15.20 2.44 -3.41
CA PHE A 78 -15.34 1.37 -4.40
C PHE A 78 -15.96 0.11 -3.79
N SER A 79 -15.57 -0.26 -2.58
CA SER A 79 -16.18 -1.39 -1.85
C SER A 79 -17.67 -1.16 -1.58
N LEU A 80 -18.07 0.06 -1.20
CA LEU A 80 -19.48 0.43 -1.04
C LEU A 80 -20.27 0.35 -2.35
N SER A 81 -19.64 0.71 -3.46
CA SER A 81 -20.27 0.74 -4.79
C SER A 81 -20.35 -0.64 -5.45
N HIS A 82 -19.61 -1.63 -4.94
CA HIS A 82 -19.53 -2.98 -5.49
C HIS A 82 -20.88 -3.73 -5.46
N ASN A 83 -21.78 -3.39 -4.53
CA ASN A 83 -23.10 -4.02 -4.40
C ASN A 83 -24.21 -3.33 -5.22
N SER A 84 -23.97 -2.15 -5.80
CA SER A 84 -25.02 -1.35 -6.45
C SER A 84 -24.89 -1.22 -7.97
N LEU A 85 -23.81 -1.73 -8.56
CA LEU A 85 -23.47 -1.51 -9.97
C LEU A 85 -23.68 -2.75 -10.84
N ILE A 86 -24.34 -2.56 -11.98
CA ILE A 86 -24.71 -3.58 -12.98
C ILE A 86 -23.47 -4.25 -13.62
N ASN A 87 -22.29 -3.61 -13.56
CA ASN A 87 -21.02 -4.10 -14.14
C ASN A 87 -19.99 -4.50 -13.06
N GLN A 88 -20.34 -5.44 -12.18
CA GLN A 88 -19.44 -5.95 -11.12
C GLN A 88 -18.08 -6.44 -11.64
N SER A 89 -18.04 -7.17 -12.75
CA SER A 89 -16.82 -7.77 -13.29
C SER A 89 -15.77 -6.74 -13.74
N VAL A 90 -16.21 -5.59 -14.25
CA VAL A 90 -15.33 -4.49 -14.66
C VAL A 90 -14.73 -3.82 -13.42
N ILE A 91 -15.54 -3.63 -12.37
CA ILE A 91 -15.10 -3.04 -11.10
C ILE A 91 -14.10 -3.95 -10.40
N GLU A 92 -14.35 -5.26 -10.36
CA GLU A 92 -13.42 -6.24 -9.80
C GLU A 92 -12.08 -6.23 -10.51
N SER A 93 -12.09 -6.18 -11.84
CA SER A 93 -10.85 -6.10 -12.64
C SER A 93 -10.06 -4.83 -12.31
N ILE A 94 -10.73 -3.67 -12.27
CA ILE A 94 -10.11 -2.40 -11.90
C ILE A 94 -9.55 -2.45 -10.46
N MET A 95 -10.32 -2.98 -9.51
CA MET A 95 -9.90 -3.15 -8.12
C MET A 95 -8.69 -4.07 -7.99
N MET A 96 -8.59 -5.11 -8.82
CA MET A 96 -7.44 -6.02 -8.80
C MET A 96 -6.15 -5.29 -9.23
N TYR A 97 -6.21 -4.48 -10.29
CA TYR A 97 -5.04 -3.72 -10.76
C TYR A 97 -4.68 -2.56 -9.84
N ILE A 98 -5.66 -1.73 -9.47
CA ILE A 98 -5.47 -0.53 -8.66
C ILE A 98 -5.15 -0.90 -7.21
N GLY A 99 -5.85 -1.91 -6.69
CA GLY A 99 -5.75 -2.36 -5.30
C GLY A 99 -4.39 -2.91 -4.93
N VAL A 100 -3.61 -3.42 -5.89
CA VAL A 100 -2.24 -3.92 -5.64
C VAL A 100 -1.17 -2.94 -6.12
N SER A 101 -1.36 -2.31 -7.29
CA SER A 101 -0.31 -1.46 -7.88
C SER A 101 -0.10 -0.15 -7.12
N ILE A 102 -1.17 0.48 -6.63
CA ILE A 102 -1.05 1.74 -5.89
C ILE A 102 -0.34 1.56 -4.55
N PRO A 103 -0.67 0.56 -3.70
CA PRO A 103 0.08 0.30 -2.48
C PRO A 103 1.58 0.07 -2.69
N ILE A 104 1.95 -0.64 -3.76
CA ILE A 104 3.35 -0.85 -4.16
C ILE A 104 4.02 0.49 -4.46
N LEU A 105 3.40 1.33 -5.29
CA LEU A 105 3.94 2.63 -5.63
C LEU A 105 4.10 3.53 -4.39
N LEU A 106 3.11 3.53 -3.50
CA LEU A 106 3.15 4.24 -2.23
C LEU A 106 4.26 3.70 -1.31
N ALA A 107 4.51 2.40 -1.25
CA ALA A 107 5.61 1.86 -0.44
C ALA A 107 6.98 2.28 -0.98
N LEU A 108 7.17 2.23 -2.29
CA LEU A 108 8.42 2.65 -2.91
C LEU A 108 8.66 4.14 -2.66
N TYR A 109 7.63 4.97 -2.80
CA TYR A 109 7.69 6.39 -2.50
C TYR A 109 7.98 6.65 -1.01
N PHE A 110 7.37 5.90 -0.10
CA PHE A 110 7.68 6.00 1.34
C PHE A 110 9.14 5.67 1.65
N THR A 111 9.64 4.59 1.04
CA THR A 111 11.04 4.17 1.19
C THR A 111 12.00 5.24 0.68
N PHE A 112 11.64 5.90 -0.42
CA PHE A 112 12.39 7.03 -0.96
C PHE A 112 12.42 8.21 0.03
N ILE A 113 11.28 8.61 0.60
CA ILE A 113 11.23 9.69 1.59
C ILE A 113 12.07 9.35 2.82
N LEU A 114 11.92 8.13 3.36
CA LEU A 114 12.69 7.68 4.52
C LEU A 114 14.20 7.68 4.24
N ASN A 115 14.63 7.24 3.06
CA ASN A 115 16.05 7.26 2.68
C ASN A 115 16.58 8.69 2.46
N LYS A 116 15.77 9.60 1.91
CA LYS A 116 16.13 11.02 1.73
C LYS A 116 16.34 11.69 3.09
N ASN A 117 15.45 11.44 4.04
CA ASN A 117 15.51 12.05 5.37
C ASN A 117 16.57 11.40 6.26
N ALA A 118 16.87 10.10 6.10
CA ALA A 118 17.96 9.44 6.85
C ALA A 118 19.38 9.85 6.43
N ARG A 119 19.55 10.50 5.27
CA ARG A 119 20.85 11.02 4.78
C ARG A 119 21.10 12.48 5.14
N ARG A 120 20.06 13.19 5.56
CA ARG A 120 20.18 14.54 6.13
C ARG A 120 20.52 14.44 7.60
#